data_AF-A0A7J9YS86-F1
#
_entry.id   AF-A0A7J9YS86-F1
#
_cell.length_a   1.000
_cell.length_b   1.000
_cell.length_c   1.000
_cell.angle_alpha   90.00
_cell.angle_beta   90.00
_cell.angle_gamma   90.00
#
_symmetry.space_group_name_H-M   'P 1'
#
loop_
_entity.id
_entity.type
_entity.pdbx_description
1 polymer ?
#
loop_
_entity_poly.entity_id
_entity_poly.type
_entity_poly.pdbx_seq_one_letter_code
_entity_poly.pdbx_strand_id
1 'polypeptide(L)'
;MAGQELDELRPSAFAVAYRMLGSVSEAEDVVQEALLRLHRVRESGEEVASPAAYLATVVTRLAIDELRSARARRETYVGEWLPEPIVTDRSVDPAEHAELSDSLSTAFLVLLETLSPAERAVLLLHDVFG
;
A
#
# COMPACT_ATOMS: atom_id res chain seq x y z
N MET A 1 18.04 -13.21 11.62
CA MET A 1 18.69 -12.31 10.65
C MET A 1 17.76 -12.05 9.47
N ALA A 2 17.49 -13.01 8.56
CA ALA A 2 16.61 -12.77 7.40
C ALA A 2 15.16 -12.35 7.74
N GLY A 3 14.58 -12.84 8.84
CA GLY A 3 13.24 -12.45 9.28
C GLY A 3 13.14 -10.99 9.78
N GLN A 4 14.14 -10.50 10.52
CA GLN A 4 14.15 -9.13 11.05
C GLN A 4 14.21 -8.08 9.93
N GLU A 5 14.99 -8.34 8.88
CA GLU A 5 15.10 -7.45 7.73
C GLU A 5 13.77 -7.36 6.94
N LEU A 6 13.01 -8.46 6.86
CA LEU A 6 11.68 -8.45 6.23
C LEU A 6 10.67 -7.66 7.06
N ASP A 7 10.75 -7.76 8.39
CA ASP A 7 9.90 -6.98 9.30
C ASP A 7 10.18 -5.47 9.20
N GLU A 8 11.43 -5.07 8.94
CA GLU A 8 11.82 -3.67 8.73
C GLU A 8 11.28 -3.09 7.41
N LEU A 9 11.12 -3.92 6.37
CA LEU A 9 10.61 -3.50 5.06
C LEU A 9 9.08 -3.47 4.99
N ARG A 10 8.41 -4.16 5.92
CA ARG A 10 6.95 -4.32 5.93
C ARG A 10 6.18 -3.01 6.05
N PRO A 11 6.55 -2.04 6.92
CA PRO A 11 5.79 -0.79 7.07
C PRO A 11 5.77 0.05 5.80
N SER A 12 6.89 0.15 5.08
CA SER A 12 6.96 0.94 3.84
C SER A 12 6.20 0.26 2.70
N ALA A 13 6.34 -1.06 2.57
CA ALA A 13 5.55 -1.86 1.63
C ALA A 13 4.04 -1.71 1.88
N PHE A 14 3.62 -1.77 3.15
CA PHE A 14 2.24 -1.58 3.56
C PHE A 14 1.72 -0.18 3.25
N ALA A 15 2.50 0.86 3.55
CA ALA A 15 2.10 2.23 3.25
C ALA A 15 1.85 2.46 1.74
N VAL A 16 2.65 1.84 0.87
CA VAL A 16 2.45 1.88 -0.59
C VAL A 16 1.18 1.10 -0.97
N ALA A 17 1.03 -0.14 -0.49
CA ALA A 17 -0.12 -0.98 -0.80
C ALA A 17 -1.44 -0.34 -0.36
N TYR A 18 -1.49 0.19 0.86
CA TYR A 18 -2.66 0.84 1.44
C TYR A 18 -3.04 2.11 0.69
N ARG A 19 -2.09 2.97 0.32
CA ARG A 19 -2.38 4.15 -0.51
C ARG A 19 -2.79 3.77 -1.93
N MET A 20 -2.29 2.66 -2.45
CA MET A 20 -2.72 2.14 -3.74
C MET A 20 -4.15 1.58 -3.70
N LEU A 21 -4.56 0.87 -2.64
CA LEU A 21 -5.81 0.08 -2.64
C LEU A 21 -6.94 0.73 -1.84
N GLY A 22 -6.60 1.52 -0.82
CA GLY A 22 -7.57 2.09 0.11
C GLY A 22 -8.23 1.07 1.03
N SER A 23 -7.78 -0.18 1.09
CA SER A 23 -8.24 -1.22 2.02
C SER A 23 -7.06 -1.77 2.80
N VAL A 24 -7.24 -1.97 4.11
CA VAL A 24 -6.21 -2.54 4.99
C VAL A 24 -6.00 -4.01 4.64
N SER A 25 -7.09 -4.76 4.50
CA SER A 25 -7.02 -6.20 4.22
C SER A 25 -6.36 -6.49 2.87
N GLU A 26 -6.77 -5.82 1.80
CA GLU A 26 -6.15 -5.99 0.47
C GLU A 26 -4.67 -5.57 0.49
N ALA A 27 -4.32 -4.54 1.27
CA ALA A 27 -2.94 -4.10 1.43
C ALA A 27 -2.08 -5.13 2.18
N GLU A 28 -2.60 -5.72 3.26
CA GLU A 28 -1.90 -6.80 3.97
C GLU A 28 -1.65 -7.99 3.05
N ASP A 29 -2.66 -8.45 2.31
CA ASP A 29 -2.52 -9.58 1.38
C ASP A 29 -1.46 -9.32 0.31
N VAL A 30 -1.45 -8.13 -0.30
CA VAL A 30 -0.45 -7.74 -1.30
C VAL A 30 0.96 -7.71 -0.71
N VAL A 31 1.12 -7.16 0.50
CA VAL A 31 2.43 -7.11 1.18
C VAL A 31 2.93 -8.51 1.51
N GLN A 32 2.05 -9.38 1.98
CA GLN A 32 2.40 -10.76 2.31
C GLN A 32 2.89 -11.51 1.06
N GLU A 33 2.17 -11.42 -0.06
CA GLU A 33 2.59 -12.02 -1.32
C GLU A 33 3.93 -11.45 -1.82
N ALA A 34 4.15 -10.13 -1.68
CA ALA A 34 5.41 -9.50 -2.06
C ALA A 34 6.61 -9.99 -1.22
N LEU A 35 6.43 -10.13 0.10
CA LEU A 35 7.46 -10.67 1.00
C LEU A 35 7.76 -12.14 0.69
N LEU A 36 6.73 -12.94 0.39
CA LEU A 36 6.92 -14.34 -0.05
C LEU A 36 7.68 -14.44 -1.38
N ARG A 37 7.47 -13.51 -2.31
CA ARG A 37 8.25 -13.45 -3.57
C ARG A 37 9.72 -13.11 -3.30
N LEU A 38 9.98 -12.10 -2.48
CA LEU A 38 11.35 -11.74 -2.09
C LEU A 38 12.05 -12.90 -1.39
N HIS A 39 11.35 -13.60 -0.50
CA HIS A 39 11.88 -14.78 0.17
C HIS A 39 12.30 -15.87 -0.84
N ARG A 40 11.41 -16.21 -1.78
CA ARG A 40 11.70 -17.21 -2.83
C ARG A 40 12.89 -16.85 -3.72
N VAL A 41 13.02 -15.58 -4.12
CA VAL A 41 14.16 -15.10 -4.92
C VAL A 41 15.48 -15.25 -4.15
N ARG A 42 15.46 -14.96 -2.85
CA ARG A 42 16.64 -15.16 -1.98
C ARG A 42 16.97 -16.65 -1.83
N GLU A 43 15.98 -17.52 -1.68
CA GLU A 43 16.17 -18.97 -1.60
C GLU A 43 16.75 -19.57 -2.89
N SER A 44 16.43 -19.00 -4.06
CA SER A 44 17.02 -19.43 -5.33
C SER A 44 18.47 -18.98 -5.52
N GLY A 45 19.05 -18.25 -4.56
CA GLY A 45 20.42 -17.75 -4.61
C GLY A 45 20.60 -16.52 -5.50
N GLU A 46 19.50 -15.87 -5.92
CA GLU A 46 19.57 -14.62 -6.68
C GLU A 46 19.79 -13.43 -5.75
N GLU A 47 20.70 -12.54 -6.13
CA GLU A 47 21.04 -11.38 -5.32
C GLU A 47 20.10 -10.20 -5.65
N VAL A 48 19.33 -9.77 -4.65
CA VAL A 48 18.47 -8.57 -4.76
C VAL A 48 19.23 -7.38 -4.22
N ALA A 49 19.78 -6.56 -5.12
CA ALA A 49 20.62 -5.40 -4.76
C ALA A 49 19.92 -4.38 -3.85
N SER A 50 18.60 -4.21 -3.98
CA SER A 50 17.78 -3.37 -3.09
C SER A 50 16.45 -4.06 -2.77
N PRO A 51 16.34 -4.71 -1.60
CA PRO A 51 15.10 -5.33 -1.14
C PRO A 51 13.94 -4.33 -1.05
N ALA A 52 14.21 -3.09 -0.65
CA ALA A 52 13.22 -2.03 -0.57
C ALA A 52 12.67 -1.66 -1.96
N ALA A 53 13.54 -1.44 -2.96
CA ALA A 53 13.10 -1.14 -4.32
C ALA A 53 12.38 -2.33 -4.96
N TYR A 54 12.83 -3.55 -4.68
CA TYR A 54 12.16 -4.78 -5.10
C TYR A 54 10.72 -4.84 -4.56
N LEU A 55 10.54 -4.67 -3.24
CA LEU A 55 9.22 -4.73 -2.63
C LEU A 55 8.31 -3.61 -3.13
N ALA A 56 8.81 -2.37 -3.22
CA ALA A 56 8.02 -1.27 -3.77
C ALA A 56 7.54 -1.57 -5.21
N THR A 57 8.42 -2.16 -6.03
CA THR A 57 8.08 -2.57 -7.40
C THR A 57 7.01 -3.67 -7.42
N VAL A 58 7.21 -4.73 -6.62
CA VAL A 58 6.30 -5.88 -6.59
C VAL A 58 4.93 -5.50 -6.02
N VAL A 59 4.90 -4.78 -4.90
CA VAL A 59 3.67 -4.28 -4.27
C VAL A 59 2.89 -3.39 -5.24
N THR A 60 3.57 -2.44 -5.89
CA THR A 60 2.89 -1.53 -6.84
C THR A 60 2.25 -2.31 -8.00
N ARG A 61 2.95 -3.31 -8.54
CA ARG A 61 2.42 -4.15 -9.62
C ARG A 61 1.20 -4.96 -9.17
N LEU A 62 1.31 -5.63 -8.02
CA LEU A 62 0.21 -6.39 -7.44
C LEU A 62 -1.02 -5.50 -7.18
N ALA A 63 -0.81 -4.31 -6.62
CA ALA A 63 -1.89 -3.38 -6.36
C ALA A 63 -2.56 -2.84 -7.64
N ILE A 64 -1.79 -2.60 -8.72
CA ILE A 64 -2.34 -2.24 -10.04
C ILE A 64 -3.23 -3.36 -10.58
N ASP A 65 -2.78 -4.61 -10.46
CA ASP A 65 -3.53 -5.78 -10.91
C ASP A 65 -4.82 -5.96 -10.10
N GLU A 66 -4.77 -5.77 -8.77
CA GLU A 66 -5.96 -5.78 -7.92
C GLU A 66 -6.93 -4.66 -8.27
N LEU A 67 -6.47 -3.42 -8.45
CA LEU A 67 -7.34 -2.31 -8.87
C LEU A 67 -7.99 -2.57 -10.23
N ARG A 68 -7.27 -3.19 -11.18
CA ARG A 68 -7.83 -3.56 -12.49
C ARG A 68 -8.91 -4.63 -12.34
N SER A 69 -8.67 -5.63 -11.50
CA SER A 69 -9.62 -6.70 -11.19
C SER A 69 -10.85 -6.16 -10.46
N ALA A 70 -10.65 -5.32 -9.45
CA ALA A 70 -11.70 -4.68 -8.68
C ALA A 70 -12.53 -3.72 -9.53
N ARG A 71 -11.94 -2.96 -10.45
CA ARG A 71 -12.69 -2.15 -11.43
C ARG A 71 -13.59 -3.00 -12.32
N ALA A 72 -13.08 -4.13 -12.82
CA ALA A 72 -13.90 -5.09 -13.57
C ALA A 72 -15.06 -5.67 -12.72
N ARG A 73 -14.85 -5.87 -11.40
CA ARG A 73 -15.92 -6.28 -10.47
C ARG A 73 -16.90 -5.14 -10.16
N ARG A 74 -16.42 -3.89 -10.05
CA ARG A 74 -17.19 -2.68 -9.69
C ARG A 74 -18.08 -2.16 -10.82
N GLU A 75 -17.85 -2.55 -12.07
CA GLU A 75 -18.84 -2.36 -13.16
C GLU A 75 -20.21 -3.01 -12.86
N THR A 76 -20.29 -3.87 -11.84
CA THR A 76 -21.52 -4.53 -11.37
C THR A 76 -22.01 -4.00 -10.00
N TYR A 77 -21.28 -3.07 -9.36
CA TYR A 77 -21.55 -2.65 -7.97
C TYR A 77 -22.38 -1.36 -7.90
N VAL A 78 -23.41 -1.34 -7.04
CA VAL A 78 -24.25 -0.16 -6.78
C VAL A 78 -23.80 0.47 -5.46
N GLY A 79 -23.25 1.69 -5.49
CA GLY A 79 -22.88 2.48 -4.31
C GLY A 79 -21.54 3.21 -4.42
N GLU A 80 -21.31 4.20 -3.54
CA GLU A 80 -20.06 4.95 -3.41
C GLU A 80 -19.05 4.14 -2.58
N TRP A 81 -17.90 3.82 -3.17
CA TRP A 81 -16.79 3.14 -2.48
C TRP A 81 -15.97 4.17 -1.69
N LEU A 82 -15.70 3.90 -0.41
CA LEU A 82 -14.86 4.74 0.44
C LEU A 82 -13.65 3.94 0.97
N PRO A 83 -12.46 4.55 1.03
CA PRO A 83 -11.28 3.93 1.65
C PRO A 83 -11.51 3.61 3.13
N GLU A 84 -10.89 2.52 3.62
CA GLU A 84 -10.88 2.11 5.03
C GLU A 84 -9.87 2.95 5.83
N PRO A 85 -10.27 3.83 6.75
CA PRO A 85 -9.32 4.62 7.54
C PRO A 85 -8.59 3.77 8.60
N ILE A 86 -7.29 4.00 8.78
CA ILE A 86 -6.51 3.38 9.87
C ILE A 86 -6.72 4.17 11.15
N VAL A 87 -7.51 3.62 12.08
CA VAL A 87 -7.70 4.22 13.40
C VAL A 87 -6.47 3.96 14.27
N THR A 88 -5.65 4.98 14.53
CA THR A 88 -4.54 4.89 15.50
C THR A 88 -5.07 5.08 16.93
N ASP A 89 -4.64 4.23 17.87
CA ASP A 89 -5.20 4.20 19.23
C ASP A 89 -4.83 5.47 20.04
N ARG A 90 -5.85 6.14 20.58
CA ARG A 90 -5.84 7.55 21.05
C ARG A 90 -5.26 7.72 22.47
N SER A 91 -4.08 7.17 22.75
CA SER A 91 -3.54 7.17 24.12
C SER A 91 -2.63 8.36 24.51
N VAL A 92 -2.45 9.37 23.66
CA VAL A 92 -1.70 10.59 24.00
C VAL A 92 -2.41 11.81 23.41
N ASP A 93 -2.79 12.76 24.27
CA ASP A 93 -3.52 14.03 24.03
C ASP A 93 -4.11 14.24 22.61
N PRO A 94 -5.38 13.83 22.35
CA PRO A 94 -5.89 13.53 20.99
C PRO A 94 -6.51 14.70 20.20
N ALA A 95 -6.63 15.90 20.77
CA ALA A 95 -7.68 16.84 20.31
C ALA A 95 -7.32 17.75 19.13
N GLU A 96 -6.05 18.08 18.87
CA GLU A 96 -5.71 19.11 17.86
C GLU A 96 -4.75 18.66 16.75
N HIS A 97 -3.97 17.60 16.97
CA HIS A 97 -3.00 17.11 15.96
C HIS A 97 -3.49 15.89 15.15
N ALA A 98 -4.48 15.14 15.66
CA ALA A 98 -4.97 13.92 15.03
C ALA A 98 -6.04 14.19 13.96
N GLU A 99 -7.03 15.05 14.22
CA GLU A 99 -8.18 15.23 13.30
C GLU A 99 -7.77 15.79 11.94
N LEU A 100 -6.87 16.77 11.89
CA LEU A 100 -6.38 17.33 10.62
C LEU A 100 -5.49 16.33 9.88
N SER A 101 -4.59 15.61 10.55
CA SER A 101 -3.73 14.63 9.88
C SER A 101 -4.53 13.41 9.39
N ASP A 102 -5.56 12.99 10.11
CA ASP A 102 -6.39 11.81 9.78
C ASP A 102 -7.45 12.16 8.70
N SER A 103 -8.02 13.37 8.75
CA SER A 103 -8.88 13.90 7.67
C SER A 103 -8.09 14.21 6.39
N LEU A 104 -6.86 14.71 6.50
CA LEU A 104 -5.95 14.86 5.37
C LEU A 104 -5.53 13.49 4.80
N SER A 105 -5.33 12.49 5.65
CA SER A 105 -5.04 11.10 5.21
C SER A 105 -6.22 10.49 4.44
N THR A 106 -7.45 10.69 4.93
CA THR A 106 -8.66 10.20 4.24
C THR A 106 -8.96 10.98 2.96
N ALA A 107 -8.89 12.32 3.00
CA ALA A 107 -9.06 13.16 1.81
C ALA A 107 -8.02 12.84 0.73
N PHE A 108 -6.80 12.51 1.13
CA PHE A 108 -5.77 12.03 0.22
C PHE A 108 -6.13 10.70 -0.41
N LEU A 109 -6.60 9.70 0.36
CA LEU A 109 -7.07 8.43 -0.21
C LEU A 109 -8.25 8.63 -1.19
N VAL A 110 -9.18 9.53 -0.87
CA VAL A 110 -10.28 9.91 -1.78
C VAL A 110 -9.75 10.59 -3.04
N LEU A 111 -8.75 11.46 -2.94
CA LEU A 111 -8.08 12.03 -4.11
C LEU A 111 -7.45 10.93 -4.98
N LEU A 112 -6.77 9.95 -4.39
CA LEU A 112 -6.16 8.84 -5.11
C LEU A 112 -7.21 8.00 -5.87
N GLU A 113 -8.44 7.87 -5.35
CA GLU A 113 -9.59 7.24 -6.04
C GLU A 113 -9.98 7.92 -7.36
N THR A 114 -9.65 9.20 -7.53
CA THR A 114 -9.91 9.92 -8.79
C THR A 114 -8.87 9.62 -9.89
N LEU A 115 -7.74 9.01 -9.53
CA LEU A 115 -6.64 8.69 -10.43
C LEU A 115 -6.79 7.28 -11.02
N SER A 116 -6.30 7.07 -12.24
CA SER A 116 -6.07 5.73 -12.75
C SER A 116 -5.02 4.99 -11.92
N PRO A 117 -5.01 3.65 -11.90
CA PRO A 117 -4.00 2.87 -11.16
C PRO A 117 -2.56 3.26 -11.50
N ALA A 118 -2.30 3.61 -12.77
CA ALA A 118 -0.97 4.01 -13.22
C ALA A 118 -0.58 5.40 -12.72
N GLU A 119 -1.49 6.38 -12.78
CA GLU A 119 -1.25 7.73 -12.25
C GLU A 119 -1.03 7.69 -10.74
N ARG A 120 -1.82 6.89 -10.02
CA ARG A 120 -1.65 6.65 -8.59
C ARG A 120 -0.26 6.10 -8.26
N ALA A 121 0.18 5.08 -9.00
CA ALA A 121 1.50 4.49 -8.84
C ALA A 121 2.63 5.50 -9.10
N VAL A 122 2.53 6.30 -10.16
CA VAL A 122 3.54 7.32 -10.48
C VAL A 122 3.64 8.36 -9.36
N LEU A 123 2.51 8.87 -8.88
CA LEU A 123 2.47 9.84 -7.79
C LEU A 123 3.13 9.27 -6.52
N LEU A 124 2.73 8.07 -6.10
CA LEU A 124 3.23 7.47 -4.86
C LEU A 124 4.71 7.08 -4.95
N LEU A 125 5.18 6.57 -6.10
CA LEU A 125 6.59 6.25 -6.29
C LEU A 125 7.45 7.51 -6.35
N HIS A 126 6.95 8.60 -6.95
CA HIS A 126 7.63 9.89 -6.88
C HIS A 126 7.72 10.39 -5.44
N ASP A 127 6.67 10.26 -4.64
CA ASP A 127 6.68 10.72 -3.25
C ASP A 127 7.63 9.88 -2.34
N VAL A 128 7.78 8.59 -2.65
CA VAL A 128 8.62 7.66 -1.86
C VAL A 128 10.10 7.70 -2.28
N PHE A 129 10.40 7.94 -3.56
CA PHE A 129 11.75 7.83 -4.12
C PHE A 129 12.30 9.15 -4.73
N GLY A 130 11.48 10.19 -4.83
CA GLY A 130 11.84 11.50 -5.37
C GLY A 130 12.49 12.45 -4.37
#